data_AF-A0A0U5CFK0-F1
#
_entry.id   AF-A0A0U5CFK0-F1
#
_cell.length_a   1.000
_cell.length_b   1.000
_cell.length_c   1.000
_cell.angle_alpha   90.00
_cell.angle_beta   90.00
_cell.angle_gamma   90.00
#
_symmetry.space_group_name_H-M   'P 1'
#
loop_
_entity.id
_entity.type
_entity.pdbx_description
1 polymer ?
#
loop_
_entity_poly.entity_id
_entity_poly.type
_entity_poly.pdbx_seq_one_letter_code
_entity_poly.pdbx_strand_id
1 'polypeptide(L)'
;MSEQFSEPGEDAQCHLYGAFSLLTSSRAKWPPDRIDLKGTAFWTFVRQSLRICFLFEQGCPFDLGIVDCSNLFAPAKDEIWTNRMTYLLARTCNLCWGSGYDADPRVAQLDALEVDINSWREALPDAFKAWYYRQTRSETFPTIRYLSRWHVVAWQQYYTAKTMLAVYQHKPQSTDSYRDINIHVNSTILTAARLTCGIVLSDTDVGSCINGAHLAYWCGQFFTGREEQSKLLEWLEGFMQKTKWPNKTCIMRLQKLWGISDGQSTTSPPVV
;
A
#
# COMPACT_ATOMS: atom_id res chain seq x y z
N MET A 1 -18.81 14.87 -2.76
CA MET A 1 -17.65 14.10 -3.27
C MET A 1 -16.32 14.86 -3.11
N SER A 2 -16.29 16.02 -2.44
CA SER A 2 -15.06 16.79 -2.16
C SER A 2 -14.20 16.21 -1.05
N GLU A 3 -14.82 15.55 -0.06
CA GLU A 3 -14.15 15.04 1.15
C GLU A 3 -13.02 14.05 0.85
N GLN A 4 -13.13 13.20 -0.18
CA GLN A 4 -12.08 12.25 -0.57
C GLN A 4 -10.79 12.94 -1.05
N PHE A 5 -10.89 14.20 -1.46
CA PHE A 5 -9.76 15.04 -1.87
C PHE A 5 -9.25 15.94 -0.73
N SER A 6 -9.81 15.80 0.47
CA SER A 6 -9.32 16.49 1.68
C SER A 6 -8.04 15.84 2.19
N GLU A 7 -7.22 16.63 2.88
CA GLU A 7 -6.06 16.09 3.59
C GLU A 7 -6.52 15.19 4.76
N PRO A 8 -5.71 14.21 5.19
CA PRO A 8 -6.10 13.27 6.24
C PRO A 8 -6.62 13.93 7.53
N GLY A 9 -6.12 15.11 7.91
CA GLY A 9 -6.61 15.84 9.10
C GLY A 9 -7.99 16.49 8.93
N GLU A 10 -8.48 16.60 7.70
CA GLU A 10 -9.74 17.27 7.33
C GLU A 10 -10.80 16.30 6.78
N ASP A 11 -10.40 15.09 6.40
CA ASP A 11 -11.29 14.03 5.92
C ASP A 11 -12.01 13.36 7.10
N ALA A 12 -13.31 13.68 7.28
CA ALA A 12 -14.16 13.05 8.29
C ALA A 12 -14.60 11.62 7.91
N GLN A 13 -14.21 11.14 6.73
CA GLN A 13 -14.46 9.80 6.20
C GLN A 13 -15.95 9.47 6.06
N CYS A 14 -16.82 10.49 6.01
CA CYS A 14 -18.28 10.32 5.90
C CYS A 14 -18.66 9.50 4.66
N HIS A 15 -17.92 9.69 3.56
CA HIS A 15 -18.09 8.93 2.33
C HIS A 15 -17.90 7.41 2.53
N LEU A 16 -16.96 6.98 3.39
CA LEU A 16 -16.74 5.57 3.69
C LEU A 16 -17.85 4.99 4.57
N TYR A 17 -18.26 5.71 5.63
CA TYR A 17 -19.35 5.25 6.49
C TYR A 17 -20.67 5.15 5.74
N GLY A 18 -20.97 6.12 4.86
CA GLY A 18 -22.14 6.08 4.00
C GLY A 18 -22.12 4.91 3.02
N ALA A 19 -20.99 4.70 2.32
CA ALA A 19 -20.83 3.57 1.40
C ALA A 19 -20.95 2.22 2.13
N PHE A 20 -20.32 2.08 3.29
CA PHE A 20 -20.37 0.86 4.10
C PHE A 20 -21.80 0.53 4.54
N SER A 21 -22.56 1.53 4.97
CA SER A 21 -23.97 1.36 5.39
C SER A 21 -24.84 0.82 4.25
N LEU A 22 -24.63 1.31 3.02
CA LEU A 22 -25.33 0.81 1.84
C LEU A 22 -24.92 -0.63 1.48
N LEU A 23 -23.63 -0.94 1.54
CA LEU A 23 -23.10 -2.26 1.20
C LEU A 23 -23.56 -3.34 2.20
N THR A 24 -23.60 -3.02 3.49
CA THR A 24 -23.98 -3.96 4.56
C THR A 24 -25.49 -4.15 4.73
N SER A 25 -26.30 -3.21 4.25
CA SER A 25 -27.77 -3.33 4.27
C SER A 25 -28.28 -4.62 3.60
N SER A 26 -27.51 -5.18 2.67
CA SER A 26 -27.93 -6.30 1.83
C SER A 26 -27.77 -7.70 2.47
N ARG A 27 -27.14 -7.84 3.65
CA ARG A 27 -26.68 -9.13 4.23
C ARG A 27 -25.96 -10.06 3.23
N ALA A 28 -25.51 -9.53 2.09
CA ALA A 28 -24.90 -10.31 1.04
C ALA A 28 -23.44 -10.62 1.39
N LYS A 29 -22.96 -11.77 0.91
CA LYS A 29 -21.53 -12.04 0.84
C LYS A 29 -20.92 -11.30 -0.35
N TRP A 30 -19.66 -10.88 -0.20
CA TRP A 30 -18.93 -10.08 -1.19
C TRP A 30 -17.68 -10.82 -1.68
N PRO A 31 -17.82 -11.82 -2.56
CA PRO A 31 -16.66 -12.55 -3.06
C PRO A 31 -15.83 -11.71 -4.06
N PRO A 32 -14.53 -11.97 -4.20
CA PRO A 32 -13.66 -11.28 -5.17
C PRO A 32 -14.08 -11.40 -6.63
N ASP A 33 -14.80 -12.46 -6.99
CA ASP A 33 -15.31 -12.73 -8.34
C ASP A 33 -16.61 -11.97 -8.66
N ARG A 34 -17.19 -11.28 -7.68
CA ARG A 34 -18.33 -10.40 -7.91
C ARG A 34 -17.89 -9.15 -8.67
N ILE A 35 -18.07 -9.19 -9.98
CA ILE A 35 -17.70 -8.12 -10.93
C ILE A 35 -18.90 -7.33 -11.48
N ASP A 36 -20.10 -7.55 -10.93
CA ASP A 36 -21.26 -6.70 -11.22
C ASP A 36 -21.04 -5.26 -10.69
N LEU A 37 -21.96 -4.34 -11.00
CA LEU A 37 -21.85 -2.95 -10.55
C LEU A 37 -21.67 -2.85 -9.02
N LYS A 38 -22.38 -3.70 -8.27
CA LYS A 38 -22.31 -3.73 -6.80
C LYS A 38 -20.93 -4.20 -6.32
N GLY A 39 -20.40 -5.27 -6.90
CA GLY A 39 -19.08 -5.79 -6.56
C GLY A 39 -17.96 -4.84 -6.94
N THR A 40 -18.07 -4.19 -8.10
CA THR A 40 -17.13 -3.14 -8.51
C THR A 40 -17.12 -1.97 -7.52
N ALA A 41 -18.30 -1.52 -7.08
CA ALA A 41 -18.43 -0.49 -6.05
C ALA A 41 -17.84 -0.95 -4.70
N PHE A 42 -18.13 -2.18 -4.28
CA PHE A 42 -17.59 -2.78 -3.06
C PHE A 42 -16.06 -2.80 -3.07
N TRP A 43 -15.43 -3.35 -4.11
CA TRP A 43 -13.97 -3.46 -4.17
C TRP A 43 -13.29 -2.10 -4.34
N THR A 44 -13.98 -1.12 -4.93
CA THR A 44 -13.51 0.28 -4.92
C THR A 44 -13.55 0.87 -3.53
N PHE A 45 -14.63 0.64 -2.77
CA PHE A 45 -14.73 1.02 -1.37
C PHE A 45 -13.61 0.39 -0.53
N VAL A 46 -13.34 -0.91 -0.67
CA VAL A 46 -12.24 -1.58 0.05
C VAL A 46 -10.90 -0.91 -0.22
N ARG A 47 -10.59 -0.59 -1.49
CA ARG A 47 -9.33 0.11 -1.84
C ARG A 47 -9.27 1.54 -1.29
N GLN A 48 -10.39 2.24 -1.19
CA GLN A 48 -10.44 3.54 -0.51
C GLN A 48 -10.24 3.40 1.00
N SER A 49 -10.77 2.34 1.62
CA SER A 49 -10.51 2.04 3.02
C SER A 49 -9.05 1.68 3.29
N LEU A 50 -8.38 0.96 2.38
CA LEU A 50 -6.94 0.69 2.48
C LEU A 50 -6.14 1.99 2.58
N ARG A 51 -6.47 3.00 1.76
CA ARG A 51 -5.85 4.32 1.89
C ARG A 51 -5.92 4.85 3.32
N ILE A 52 -7.08 4.80 3.96
CA ILE A 52 -7.24 5.24 5.35
C ILE A 52 -6.39 4.38 6.30
N CYS A 53 -6.37 3.05 6.12
CA CYS A 53 -5.54 2.16 6.93
C CYS A 53 -4.07 2.61 6.94
N PHE A 54 -3.52 2.91 5.77
CA PHE A 54 -2.12 3.34 5.62
C PHE A 54 -1.85 4.78 6.05
N LEU A 55 -2.82 5.68 5.93
CA LEU A 55 -2.68 7.07 6.36
C LEU A 55 -2.72 7.22 7.89
N PHE A 56 -3.40 6.33 8.59
CA PHE A 56 -3.56 6.39 10.04
C PHE A 56 -2.94 5.22 10.79
N GLU A 57 -2.32 4.26 10.07
CA GLU A 57 -1.80 3.00 10.61
C GLU A 57 -2.82 2.30 11.50
N GLN A 58 -4.03 2.13 10.96
CA GLN A 58 -5.17 1.52 11.64
C GLN A 58 -5.73 0.33 10.85
N GLY A 59 -6.40 -0.59 11.55
CA GLY A 59 -7.16 -1.67 10.92
C GLY A 59 -8.26 -1.14 9.98
N CYS A 60 -8.76 -2.01 9.11
CA CYS A 60 -9.87 -1.69 8.22
C CYS A 60 -11.09 -1.23 9.03
N PRO A 61 -11.75 -0.13 8.63
CA PRO A 61 -12.90 0.43 9.36
C PRO A 61 -14.18 -0.40 9.21
N PHE A 62 -14.09 -1.60 8.63
CA PHE A 62 -15.22 -2.46 8.33
C PHE A 62 -14.88 -3.93 8.55
N ASP A 63 -15.92 -4.74 8.78
CA ASP A 63 -15.78 -6.17 8.99
C ASP A 63 -15.45 -6.90 7.68
N LEU A 64 -14.30 -7.57 7.64
CA LEU A 64 -13.88 -8.42 6.51
C LEU A 64 -14.60 -9.77 6.48
N GLY A 65 -15.34 -10.16 7.52
CA GLY A 65 -16.15 -11.38 7.58
C GLY A 65 -17.30 -11.45 6.58
N ILE A 66 -17.62 -10.31 5.94
CA ILE A 66 -18.60 -10.24 4.85
C ILE A 66 -18.04 -10.70 3.50
N VAL A 67 -16.71 -10.81 3.37
CA VAL A 67 -16.05 -11.31 2.16
C VAL A 67 -16.09 -12.84 2.16
N ASP A 68 -16.48 -13.43 1.03
CA ASP A 68 -16.38 -14.87 0.81
C ASP A 68 -15.04 -15.20 0.14
N CYS A 69 -14.21 -15.97 0.85
CA CYS A 69 -12.85 -16.33 0.48
C CYS A 69 -12.69 -17.80 0.05
N SER A 70 -13.79 -18.50 -0.25
CA SER A 70 -13.76 -19.92 -0.64
C SER A 70 -12.90 -20.22 -1.89
N ASN A 71 -12.77 -19.25 -2.80
CA ASN A 71 -12.08 -19.41 -4.09
C ASN A 71 -10.90 -18.43 -4.28
N LEU A 72 -10.07 -18.21 -3.25
CA LEU A 72 -8.96 -17.24 -3.34
C LEU A 72 -7.87 -17.56 -4.38
N PHE A 73 -7.70 -18.83 -4.77
CA PHE A 73 -6.57 -19.25 -5.63
C PHE A 73 -7.01 -19.89 -6.96
N ALA A 74 -8.32 -19.96 -7.23
CA ALA A 74 -8.82 -20.54 -8.47
C ALA A 74 -8.48 -19.65 -9.68
N PRO A 75 -8.19 -20.21 -10.88
CA PRO A 75 -7.95 -19.41 -12.09
C PRO A 75 -9.07 -18.38 -12.31
N ALA A 76 -8.69 -17.13 -12.59
CA ALA A 76 -9.64 -16.02 -12.71
C ALA A 76 -9.11 -14.92 -13.62
N LYS A 77 -9.98 -13.95 -13.94
CA LYS A 77 -9.62 -12.73 -14.68
C LYS A 77 -8.78 -11.79 -13.82
N ASP A 78 -8.08 -10.86 -14.48
CA ASP A 78 -7.18 -9.90 -13.85
C ASP A 78 -7.81 -9.13 -12.68
N GLU A 79 -9.03 -8.61 -12.86
CA GLU A 79 -9.73 -7.83 -11.84
C GLU A 79 -10.01 -8.65 -10.57
N ILE A 80 -10.24 -9.96 -10.72
CA ILE A 80 -10.52 -10.88 -9.61
C ILE A 80 -9.24 -11.15 -8.83
N TRP A 81 -8.12 -11.37 -9.52
CA TRP A 81 -6.80 -11.51 -8.89
C TRP A 81 -6.41 -10.27 -8.09
N THR A 82 -6.67 -9.08 -8.61
CA THR A 82 -6.44 -7.83 -7.88
C THR A 82 -7.35 -7.70 -6.67
N ASN A 83 -8.65 -8.03 -6.79
CA ASN A 83 -9.56 -8.02 -5.64
C ASN A 83 -9.12 -8.99 -4.53
N ARG A 84 -8.60 -10.18 -4.89
CA ARG A 84 -8.03 -11.14 -3.94
C ARG A 84 -6.83 -10.55 -3.20
N MET A 85 -5.89 -9.93 -3.90
CA MET A 85 -4.75 -9.28 -3.24
C MET A 85 -5.18 -8.08 -2.38
N THR A 86 -6.18 -7.33 -2.83
CA THR A 86 -6.80 -6.24 -2.05
C THR A 86 -7.34 -6.77 -0.72
N TYR A 87 -8.04 -7.91 -0.74
CA TYR A 87 -8.52 -8.57 0.47
C TYR A 87 -7.40 -9.05 1.40
N LEU A 88 -6.37 -9.68 0.84
CA LEU A 88 -5.21 -10.16 1.62
C LEU A 88 -4.46 -8.99 2.28
N LEU A 89 -4.30 -7.87 1.58
CA LEU A 89 -3.72 -6.66 2.16
C LEU A 89 -4.61 -6.08 3.27
N ALA A 90 -5.93 -6.05 3.08
CA ALA A 90 -6.87 -5.60 4.12
C ALA A 90 -6.78 -6.47 5.39
N ARG A 91 -6.66 -7.80 5.23
CA ARG A 91 -6.39 -8.72 6.35
C ARG A 91 -5.05 -8.42 7.03
N THR A 92 -4.03 -8.09 6.24
CA THR A 92 -2.70 -7.69 6.76
C THR A 92 -2.84 -6.45 7.64
N CYS A 93 -3.55 -5.41 7.19
CA CYS A 93 -3.83 -4.22 7.98
C CYS A 93 -4.55 -4.56 9.29
N ASN A 94 -5.55 -5.45 9.28
CA ASN A 94 -6.27 -5.84 10.50
C ASN A 94 -5.37 -6.56 11.52
N LEU A 95 -4.50 -7.46 11.06
CA LEU A 95 -3.59 -8.18 11.97
C LEU A 95 -2.48 -7.27 12.52
N CYS A 96 -1.95 -6.36 11.70
CA CYS A 96 -0.88 -5.46 12.10
C CYS A 96 -1.38 -4.30 12.99
N TRP A 97 -2.53 -3.71 12.65
CA TRP A 97 -3.03 -2.46 13.23
C TRP A 97 -4.41 -2.54 13.91
N GLY A 98 -5.09 -3.69 13.85
CA GLY A 98 -6.39 -3.88 14.50
C GLY A 98 -6.28 -3.97 16.03
N SER A 99 -7.30 -3.45 16.72
CA SER A 99 -7.48 -3.65 18.15
C SER A 99 -8.04 -5.05 18.44
N GLY A 100 -7.59 -5.69 19.53
CA GLY A 100 -8.17 -6.95 20.02
C GLY A 100 -7.45 -8.25 19.67
N TYR A 101 -6.25 -8.21 19.06
CA TYR A 101 -5.41 -9.40 18.90
C TYR A 101 -4.36 -9.48 20.01
N ASP A 102 -4.44 -10.50 20.86
CA ASP A 102 -3.34 -10.86 21.77
C ASP A 102 -2.06 -11.16 20.97
N ALA A 103 -0.90 -10.93 21.57
CA ALA A 103 0.38 -10.94 20.87
C ALA A 103 0.75 -12.30 20.27
N ASP A 104 0.42 -13.41 20.94
CA ASP A 104 0.78 -14.76 20.52
C ASP A 104 -0.10 -15.32 19.39
N PRO A 105 -1.46 -15.27 19.45
CA PRO A 105 -2.28 -15.71 18.33
C PRO A 105 -2.08 -14.87 17.07
N ARG A 106 -1.57 -13.64 17.20
CA ARG A 106 -1.29 -12.74 16.07
C ARG A 106 -0.15 -13.23 15.19
N VAL A 107 0.95 -13.73 15.76
CA VAL A 107 2.11 -14.19 14.96
C VAL A 107 1.72 -15.37 14.09
N ALA A 108 1.07 -16.38 14.67
CA ALA A 108 0.60 -17.54 13.92
C ALA A 108 -0.39 -17.17 12.80
N GLN A 109 -1.24 -16.15 13.04
CA GLN A 109 -2.16 -15.63 12.01
C GLN A 109 -1.43 -14.87 10.90
N LEU A 110 -0.37 -14.14 11.21
CA LEU A 110 0.48 -13.48 10.22
C LEU A 110 1.24 -14.52 9.37
N ASP A 111 1.74 -15.59 9.98
CA ASP A 111 2.41 -16.69 9.26
C ASP A 111 1.45 -17.40 8.29
N ALA A 112 0.22 -17.70 8.74
CA ALA A 112 -0.82 -18.24 7.86
C ALA A 112 -1.17 -17.27 6.72
N LEU A 113 -1.25 -15.97 7.00
CA LEU A 113 -1.52 -14.96 5.98
C LEU A 113 -0.35 -14.82 4.98
N GLU A 114 0.89 -14.99 5.42
CA GLU A 114 2.04 -15.02 4.53
C GLU A 114 1.97 -16.20 3.56
N VAL A 115 1.54 -17.38 4.03
CA VAL A 115 1.29 -18.55 3.16
C VAL A 115 0.21 -18.22 2.12
N ASP A 116 -0.90 -17.58 2.51
CA ASP A 116 -1.95 -17.18 1.57
C ASP A 116 -1.43 -16.19 0.50
N ILE A 117 -0.61 -15.21 0.91
CA ILE A 117 -0.03 -14.20 0.01
C ILE A 117 0.96 -14.83 -0.97
N ASN A 118 1.77 -15.78 -0.52
CA ASN A 118 2.69 -16.50 -1.39
C ASN A 118 1.92 -17.42 -2.36
N SER A 119 0.88 -18.10 -1.88
CA SER A 119 0.00 -18.94 -2.71
C SER A 119 -0.71 -18.11 -3.79
N TRP A 120 -1.15 -16.89 -3.45
CA TRP A 120 -1.70 -15.95 -4.43
C TRP A 120 -0.69 -15.65 -5.54
N ARG A 121 0.58 -15.37 -5.19
CA ARG A 121 1.63 -15.08 -6.17
C ARG A 121 1.93 -16.28 -7.07
N GLU A 122 1.99 -17.48 -6.49
CA GLU A 122 2.29 -18.71 -7.23
C GLU A 122 1.17 -19.10 -8.20
N ALA A 123 -0.08 -18.74 -7.89
CA ALA A 123 -1.24 -19.02 -8.73
C ALA A 123 -1.48 -17.96 -9.84
N LEU A 124 -0.70 -16.88 -9.89
CA LEU A 124 -0.88 -15.83 -10.90
C LEU A 124 -0.63 -16.36 -12.32
N PRO A 125 -1.46 -15.96 -13.30
CA PRO A 125 -1.19 -16.27 -14.70
C PRO A 125 0.00 -15.47 -15.21
N ASP A 126 0.64 -15.98 -16.28
CA ASP A 126 1.82 -15.34 -16.90
C ASP A 126 1.59 -13.89 -17.32
N ALA A 127 0.34 -13.49 -17.58
CA ALA A 127 -0.03 -12.12 -17.90
C ALA A 127 0.36 -11.10 -16.82
N PHE A 128 0.49 -11.50 -15.55
CA PHE A 128 0.92 -10.63 -14.45
C PHE A 128 2.43 -10.38 -14.42
N LYS A 129 3.23 -11.05 -15.25
CA LYS A 129 4.66 -10.78 -15.37
C LYS A 129 4.87 -9.39 -15.95
N ALA A 130 5.85 -8.67 -15.42
CA ALA A 130 6.24 -7.39 -16.00
C ALA A 130 6.74 -7.62 -17.44
N TRP A 131 6.19 -6.88 -18.41
CA TRP A 131 6.68 -6.95 -19.78
C TRP A 131 7.95 -6.12 -19.97
N TYR A 132 8.26 -5.25 -19.01
CA TYR A 132 9.49 -4.48 -18.97
C TYR A 132 9.97 -4.31 -17.54
N TYR A 133 11.26 -4.59 -17.33
CA TYR A 133 11.97 -4.34 -16.09
C TYR A 133 13.35 -3.78 -16.41
N ARG A 134 13.70 -2.64 -15.79
CA ARG A 134 15.04 -2.06 -15.86
C ARG A 134 15.45 -1.56 -14.48
N GLN A 135 16.65 -1.93 -14.04
CA GLN A 135 17.32 -1.31 -12.90
C GLN A 135 18.82 -1.25 -13.16
N THR A 136 19.32 -0.05 -13.45
CA THR A 136 20.75 0.23 -13.60
C THR A 136 21.35 0.68 -12.27
N ARG A 137 22.69 0.66 -12.14
CA ARG A 137 23.37 1.12 -10.91
C ARG A 137 23.12 2.59 -10.58
N SER A 138 22.75 3.40 -11.58
CA SER A 138 22.42 4.82 -11.44
C SER A 138 20.94 5.08 -11.14
N GLU A 139 20.08 4.08 -11.26
CA GLU A 139 18.64 4.23 -11.00
C GLU A 139 18.33 3.84 -9.56
N THR A 140 17.75 4.78 -8.82
CA THR A 140 17.31 4.60 -7.42
C THR A 140 16.20 3.58 -7.27
N PHE A 141 15.20 3.64 -8.16
CA PHE A 141 14.09 2.70 -8.21
C PHE A 141 14.09 2.00 -9.56
N PRO A 142 13.67 0.72 -9.60
CA PRO A 142 13.48 0.03 -10.88
C PRO A 142 12.36 0.68 -11.67
N THR A 143 12.51 0.72 -13.00
CA THR A 143 11.40 0.98 -13.92
C THR A 143 10.71 -0.34 -14.25
N ILE A 144 9.43 -0.47 -13.88
CA ILE A 144 8.65 -1.69 -14.03
C ILE A 144 7.35 -1.37 -14.79
N ARG A 145 7.05 -2.11 -15.86
CA ARG A 145 5.80 -1.95 -16.61
C ARG A 145 5.03 -3.25 -16.71
N TYR A 146 3.73 -3.15 -16.54
CA TYR A 146 2.78 -4.24 -16.66
C TYR A 146 1.80 -3.99 -17.81
N LEU A 147 1.13 -5.06 -18.27
CA LEU A 147 0.23 -5.00 -19.42
C LEU A 147 -1.13 -4.40 -19.05
N SER A 148 -1.50 -4.44 -17.77
CA SER A 148 -2.79 -3.98 -17.26
C SER A 148 -2.64 -3.23 -15.94
N ARG A 149 -3.48 -2.20 -15.74
CA ARG A 149 -3.63 -1.49 -14.45
C ARG A 149 -3.97 -2.41 -13.28
N TRP A 150 -4.70 -3.49 -13.55
CA TRP A 150 -5.01 -4.50 -12.53
C TRP A 150 -3.76 -5.17 -12.00
N HIS A 151 -2.79 -5.47 -12.88
CA HIS A 151 -1.49 -6.03 -12.50
C HIS A 151 -0.70 -5.04 -11.67
N VAL A 152 -0.68 -3.76 -12.06
CA VAL A 152 0.00 -2.69 -11.33
C VAL A 152 -0.52 -2.62 -9.88
N VAL A 153 -1.84 -2.46 -9.71
CA VAL A 153 -2.46 -2.37 -8.38
C VAL A 153 -2.22 -3.63 -7.55
N ALA A 154 -2.34 -4.81 -8.16
CA ALA A 154 -2.09 -6.07 -7.47
C ALA A 154 -0.65 -6.18 -6.94
N TRP A 155 0.36 -5.84 -7.76
CA TRP A 155 1.75 -5.89 -7.34
C TRP A 155 2.12 -4.81 -6.33
N GLN A 156 1.56 -3.59 -6.44
CA GLN A 156 1.71 -2.57 -5.40
C GLN A 156 1.25 -3.12 -4.04
N GLN A 157 0.06 -3.72 -4.00
CA GLN A 157 -0.51 -4.28 -2.78
C GLN A 157 0.27 -5.50 -2.27
N TYR A 158 0.72 -6.38 -3.16
CA TYR A 158 1.53 -7.55 -2.81
C TYR A 158 2.83 -7.15 -2.11
N TYR A 159 3.63 -6.27 -2.73
CA TYR A 159 4.91 -5.87 -2.15
C TYR A 159 4.73 -5.09 -0.86
N THR A 160 3.68 -4.27 -0.75
CA THR A 160 3.37 -3.62 0.53
C THR A 160 2.98 -4.62 1.60
N ALA A 161 2.20 -5.65 1.29
CA ALA A 161 1.90 -6.73 2.24
C ALA A 161 3.18 -7.43 2.71
N LYS A 162 4.13 -7.70 1.81
CA LYS A 162 5.45 -8.26 2.17
C LYS A 162 6.26 -7.33 3.07
N THR A 163 6.24 -6.01 2.81
CA THR A 163 6.87 -5.02 3.70
C THR A 163 6.23 -5.03 5.09
N MET A 164 4.89 -5.04 5.18
CA MET A 164 4.18 -5.11 6.45
C MET A 164 4.51 -6.39 7.22
N LEU A 165 4.42 -7.55 6.57
CA LEU A 165 4.75 -8.84 7.15
C LEU A 165 6.19 -8.84 7.73
N ALA A 166 7.16 -8.36 6.96
CA ALA A 166 8.54 -8.25 7.41
C ALA A 166 8.71 -7.32 8.63
N VAL A 167 7.93 -6.24 8.73
CA VAL A 167 7.96 -5.31 9.86
C VAL A 167 7.28 -5.90 11.11
N TYR A 168 6.15 -6.59 10.95
CA TYR A 168 5.29 -6.98 12.08
C TYR A 168 5.41 -8.44 12.53
N GLN A 169 5.89 -9.36 11.69
CA GLN A 169 6.17 -10.75 12.09
C GLN A 169 7.47 -10.87 12.90
N HIS A 170 8.52 -10.16 12.48
CA HIS A 170 9.82 -10.27 13.13
C HIS A 170 9.89 -9.37 14.37
N LYS A 171 9.87 -9.99 15.55
CA LYS A 171 10.25 -9.34 16.79
C LYS A 171 11.74 -9.61 17.05
N PRO A 172 12.61 -8.57 17.03
CA PRO A 172 14.02 -8.75 17.36
C PRO A 172 14.15 -9.43 18.72
N GLN A 173 14.82 -10.58 18.75
CA GLN A 173 15.09 -11.30 19.99
C GLN A 173 16.38 -10.77 20.61
N SER A 174 16.55 -10.94 21.93
CA SER A 174 17.78 -10.55 22.62
C SER A 174 19.03 -11.28 22.12
N THR A 175 18.83 -12.39 21.39
CA THR A 175 19.88 -13.19 20.76
C THR A 175 20.25 -12.72 19.34
N ASP A 176 19.46 -11.85 18.72
CA ASP A 176 19.73 -11.40 17.35
C ASP A 176 20.92 -10.45 17.32
N SER A 177 21.89 -10.74 16.45
CA SER A 177 23.01 -9.84 16.29
C SER A 177 22.60 -8.59 15.50
N TYR A 178 23.35 -7.49 15.67
CA TYR A 178 23.19 -6.30 14.82
C TYR A 178 23.30 -6.61 13.32
N ARG A 179 24.06 -7.65 12.96
CA ARG A 179 24.17 -8.11 11.58
C ARG A 179 22.86 -8.73 11.08
N ASP A 180 22.22 -9.55 11.89
CA ASP A 180 20.97 -10.23 11.53
C ASP A 180 19.83 -9.22 11.35
N ILE A 181 19.72 -8.25 12.27
CA ILE A 181 18.77 -7.14 12.17
C ILE A 181 19.03 -6.33 10.89
N ASN A 182 20.29 -5.98 10.61
CA ASN A 182 20.63 -5.25 9.38
C ASN A 182 20.32 -6.03 8.11
N ILE A 183 20.56 -7.35 8.09
CA ILE A 183 20.20 -8.20 6.96
C ILE A 183 18.69 -8.18 6.78
N HIS A 184 17.90 -8.35 7.83
CA HIS A 184 16.44 -8.32 7.74
C HIS A 184 15.90 -7.00 7.19
N VAL A 185 16.39 -5.88 7.72
CA VAL A 185 15.99 -4.54 7.26
C VAL A 185 16.36 -4.34 5.78
N ASN A 186 17.61 -4.62 5.41
CA ASN A 186 18.09 -4.33 4.06
C ASN A 186 17.56 -5.30 3.00
N SER A 187 17.51 -6.59 3.30
CA SER A 187 17.17 -7.63 2.33
C SER A 187 15.68 -7.89 2.23
N THR A 188 14.92 -7.70 3.31
CA THR A 188 13.48 -8.00 3.34
C THR A 188 12.64 -6.75 3.26
N ILE A 189 12.78 -5.83 4.23
CA ILE A 189 11.93 -4.63 4.34
C ILE A 189 12.21 -3.67 3.18
N LEU A 190 13.46 -3.25 3.03
CA LEU A 190 13.84 -2.25 2.02
C LEU A 190 13.65 -2.77 0.59
N THR A 191 13.93 -4.04 0.32
CA THR A 191 13.72 -4.63 -1.01
C THR A 191 12.25 -4.55 -1.43
N ALA A 192 11.31 -4.97 -0.56
CA ALA A 192 9.89 -4.91 -0.84
C ALA A 192 9.38 -3.46 -0.93
N ALA A 193 9.81 -2.58 -0.02
CA ALA A 193 9.45 -1.17 -0.04
C ALA A 193 9.90 -0.44 -1.32
N ARG A 194 11.12 -0.73 -1.79
CA ARG A 194 11.66 -0.22 -3.07
C ARG A 194 10.88 -0.74 -4.27
N LEU A 195 10.45 -2.00 -4.26
CA LEU A 195 9.61 -2.56 -5.32
C LEU A 195 8.22 -1.91 -5.34
N THR A 196 7.58 -1.71 -4.18
CA THR A 196 6.33 -0.93 -4.10
C THR A 196 6.52 0.44 -4.75
N CYS A 197 7.52 1.21 -4.31
CA CYS A 197 7.76 2.55 -4.86
C CYS A 197 8.13 2.50 -6.35
N GLY A 198 8.97 1.57 -6.78
CA GLY A 198 9.32 1.39 -8.19
C GLY A 198 8.10 1.15 -9.08
N ILE A 199 7.14 0.34 -8.64
CA ILE A 199 5.90 0.10 -9.39
C ILE A 199 5.04 1.37 -9.45
N VAL A 200 4.86 2.06 -8.32
CA VAL A 200 4.07 3.30 -8.26
C VAL A 200 4.67 4.39 -9.13
N LEU A 201 5.98 4.63 -9.00
CA LEU A 201 6.70 5.68 -9.72
C LEU A 201 6.85 5.38 -11.22
N SER A 202 6.82 4.10 -11.60
CA SER A 202 6.89 3.70 -13.00
C SER A 202 5.58 3.92 -13.74
N ASP A 203 4.45 3.96 -13.06
CA ASP A 203 3.16 4.00 -13.74
C ASP A 203 2.66 5.41 -14.04
N THR A 204 1.85 5.53 -15.09
CA THR A 204 1.29 6.82 -15.55
C THR A 204 -0.24 6.86 -15.48
N ASP A 205 -0.89 5.72 -15.24
CA ASP A 205 -2.35 5.66 -15.06
C ASP A 205 -2.76 6.27 -13.72
N VAL A 206 -3.63 7.27 -13.77
CA VAL A 206 -4.06 8.02 -12.56
C VAL A 206 -4.76 7.09 -11.56
N GLY A 207 -5.60 6.16 -12.03
CA GLY A 207 -6.33 5.25 -11.15
C GLY A 207 -5.40 4.33 -10.37
N SER A 208 -4.40 3.77 -11.03
CA SER A 208 -3.39 2.92 -10.41
C SER A 208 -2.49 3.72 -9.46
N CYS A 209 -2.09 4.94 -9.83
CA CYS A 209 -1.32 5.83 -8.95
C CYS A 209 -2.10 6.25 -7.69
N ILE A 210 -3.42 6.49 -7.79
CA ILE A 210 -4.28 6.73 -6.62
C ILE A 210 -4.22 5.57 -5.62
N ASN A 211 -4.27 4.33 -6.13
CA ASN A 211 -4.17 3.12 -5.31
C ASN A 211 -2.76 2.91 -4.75
N GLY A 212 -1.74 3.39 -5.44
CA GLY A 212 -0.34 3.24 -5.04
C GLY A 212 0.20 4.32 -4.12
N ALA A 213 -0.32 5.55 -4.16
CA ALA A 213 0.31 6.71 -3.51
C ALA A 213 0.46 6.56 -1.99
N HIS A 214 -0.58 6.06 -1.32
CA HIS A 214 -0.56 5.83 0.13
C HIS A 214 0.36 4.65 0.52
N LEU A 215 0.47 3.65 -0.35
CA LEU A 215 1.37 2.51 -0.17
C LEU A 215 2.84 2.93 -0.32
N ALA A 216 3.14 3.75 -1.32
CA ALA A 216 4.46 4.33 -1.54
C ALA A 216 4.86 5.27 -0.40
N TYR A 217 3.94 6.12 0.07
CA TYR A 217 4.13 6.94 1.27
C TYR A 217 4.53 6.07 2.47
N TRP A 218 3.74 5.03 2.78
CA TRP A 218 4.00 4.21 3.96
C TRP A 218 5.30 3.41 3.84
N CYS A 219 5.57 2.81 2.67
CA CYS A 219 6.83 2.10 2.42
C CYS A 219 8.03 3.04 2.44
N GLY A 220 7.86 4.29 2.02
CA GLY A 220 8.91 5.29 2.02
C GLY A 220 9.45 5.61 3.41
N GLN A 221 8.65 5.40 4.46
CA GLN A 221 9.08 5.66 5.84
C GLN A 221 10.36 4.91 6.22
N PHE A 222 10.63 3.76 5.59
CA PHE A 222 11.82 2.94 5.86
C PHE A 222 13.09 3.42 5.14
N PHE A 223 12.99 4.36 4.18
CA PHE A 223 14.14 4.78 3.38
C PHE A 223 15.12 5.65 4.17
N THR A 224 16.39 5.27 4.07
CA THR A 224 17.52 6.01 4.64
C THR A 224 18.35 6.75 3.59
N GLY A 225 18.26 6.34 2.32
CA GLY A 225 18.99 6.95 1.20
C GLY A 225 18.36 8.28 0.77
N ARG A 226 19.16 9.36 0.70
CA ARG A 226 18.69 10.69 0.30
C ARG A 226 18.07 10.73 -1.10
N GLU A 227 18.62 9.97 -2.04
CA GLU A 227 18.08 9.93 -3.40
C GLU A 227 16.71 9.25 -3.46
N GLU A 228 16.50 8.18 -2.67
CA GLU A 228 15.21 7.48 -2.54
C GLU A 228 14.15 8.42 -1.95
N GLN A 229 14.52 9.13 -0.89
CA GLN A 229 13.70 10.12 -0.21
C GLN A 229 13.30 11.25 -1.18
N SER A 230 14.27 11.84 -1.89
CA SER A 230 14.02 12.93 -2.85
C SER A 230 13.11 12.51 -4.00
N LYS A 231 13.35 11.35 -4.63
CA LYS A 231 12.52 10.88 -5.75
C LYS A 231 11.09 10.56 -5.33
N LEU A 232 10.89 10.02 -4.12
CA LEU A 232 9.54 9.78 -3.61
C LEU A 232 8.80 11.10 -3.35
N LEU A 233 9.45 12.10 -2.75
CA LEU A 233 8.82 13.42 -2.53
C LEU A 233 8.47 14.11 -3.85
N GLU A 234 9.40 14.13 -4.80
CA GLU A 234 9.17 14.71 -6.14
C GLU A 234 7.96 14.07 -6.81
N TRP A 235 7.84 12.74 -6.74
CA TRP A 235 6.69 12.04 -7.30
C TRP A 235 5.38 12.37 -6.57
N LEU A 236 5.38 12.37 -5.23
CA LEU A 236 4.17 12.69 -4.44
C LEU A 236 3.69 14.12 -4.69
N GLU A 237 4.61 15.07 -4.77
CA GLU A 237 4.35 16.48 -5.09
C GLU A 237 3.83 16.65 -6.52
N GLY A 238 4.52 16.07 -7.51
CA GLY A 238 4.11 16.12 -8.90
C GLY A 238 2.74 15.47 -9.14
N PHE A 239 2.48 14.33 -8.48
CA PHE A 239 1.18 13.66 -8.54
C PHE A 239 0.06 14.53 -7.96
N MET A 240 0.29 15.13 -6.78
CA MET A 240 -0.66 16.06 -6.15
C MET A 240 -0.92 17.30 -7.02
N GLN A 241 0.12 17.90 -7.59
CA GLN A 241 -0.02 19.08 -8.45
C GLN A 241 -0.87 18.77 -9.69
N LYS A 242 -0.62 17.62 -10.32
CA LYS A 242 -1.30 17.16 -11.54
C LYS A 242 -2.74 16.73 -11.32
N THR A 243 -3.02 16.00 -10.23
CA THR A 243 -4.31 15.32 -10.03
C THR A 243 -5.17 15.92 -8.91
N LYS A 244 -4.59 16.83 -8.12
CA LYS A 244 -5.16 17.35 -6.87
C LYS A 244 -5.39 16.26 -5.81
N TRP A 245 -4.80 15.09 -5.98
CA TRP A 245 -4.84 14.03 -4.98
C TRP A 245 -4.08 14.45 -3.71
N PRO A 246 -4.69 14.37 -2.52
CA PRO A 246 -4.10 14.93 -1.30
C PRO A 246 -2.92 14.08 -0.82
N ASN A 247 -1.73 14.66 -0.88
CA ASN A 247 -0.47 14.06 -0.39
C ASN A 247 0.30 15.02 0.52
N LYS A 248 -0.18 16.23 0.80
CA LYS A 248 0.59 17.25 1.53
C LYS A 248 0.98 16.76 2.92
N THR A 249 0.03 16.15 3.64
CA THR A 249 0.28 15.58 4.97
C THR A 249 1.27 14.42 4.90
N CYS A 250 1.22 13.59 3.85
CA CYS A 250 2.17 12.50 3.66
C CYS A 250 3.60 13.03 3.45
N ILE A 251 3.75 14.03 2.58
CA ILE A 251 5.01 14.73 2.30
C ILE A 251 5.60 15.31 3.59
N MET A 252 4.80 16.09 4.34
CA MET A 252 5.24 16.69 5.61
C MET A 252 5.67 15.65 6.65
N ARG A 253 4.92 14.54 6.76
CA ARG A 253 5.26 13.44 7.69
C ARG A 253 6.58 12.77 7.29
N LEU A 254 6.81 12.50 6.00
CA LEU A 254 8.06 11.93 5.51
C LEU A 254 9.25 12.88 5.74
N GLN A 255 9.09 14.17 5.40
CA GLN A 255 10.12 15.18 5.64
C GLN A 255 10.50 15.26 7.12
N LYS A 256 9.50 15.30 8.01
CA LYS A 256 9.73 15.26 9.47
C LYS A 256 10.43 13.97 9.91
N LEU A 257 9.98 12.82 9.42
CA LEU A 257 10.56 11.51 9.77
C LEU A 257 12.03 11.41 9.37
N TRP A 258 12.39 11.96 8.21
CA TRP A 258 13.75 11.95 7.69
C TRP A 258 14.61 13.14 8.15
N GLY A 259 14.11 13.97 9.06
CA GLY A 259 14.82 15.14 9.57
C GLY A 259 15.14 16.18 8.50
N ILE A 260 14.31 16.29 7.45
CA ILE A 260 14.41 17.36 6.46
C ILE A 260 13.77 18.60 7.09
N SER A 261 14.59 19.49 7.64
CA SER A 261 14.15 20.81 8.08
C SER A 261 13.59 21.58 6.89
N ASP A 262 12.50 22.31 7.08
CA ASP A 262 12.08 23.35 6.14
C ASP A 262 13.26 24.30 5.95
N GLY A 263 13.90 24.23 4.79
CA GLY A 263 15.01 25.09 4.46
C GLY A 263 14.55 26.53 4.60
N GLN A 264 15.20 27.26 5.52
CA GLN A 264 15.17 28.71 5.58
C GLN A 264 15.27 29.23 4.15
N SER A 265 14.26 29.97 3.72
CA SER A 265 14.38 30.89 2.60
C SER A 265 15.54 31.81 2.90
N THR A 266 16.71 31.53 2.35
CA THR A 266 17.83 32.45 2.32
C THR A 266 17.47 33.55 1.35
N THR A 267 16.64 34.49 1.83
CA THR A 267 16.51 35.80 1.21
C THR A 267 17.88 36.46 1.36
N SER A 268 18.67 36.43 0.29
CA SER A 268 19.84 37.30 0.18
C SER A 268 19.35 38.76 0.32
N PRO A 269 19.96 39.57 1.20
CA PRO A 269 19.60 40.98 1.27
C PRO A 269 19.95 41.68 -0.05
N PRO A 270 19.18 42.71 -0.45
CA PRO A 270 19.44 43.43 -1.68
C PRO A 270 20.80 44.10 -1.61
N VAL A 271 21.59 43.92 -2.67
CA VAL A 271 22.83 44.68 -2.88
C VAL A 271 22.43 46.14 -3.10
N VAL A 272 23.00 47.01 -2.27
CA VAL A 272 22.89 48.48 -2.36
C VAL A 272 23.59 48.99 -3.61
#